data_AF-A0A7X9IUA9-F1
#
_entry.id   AF-A0A7X9IUA9-F1
#
_cell.length_a   1.000
_cell.length_b   1.000
_cell.length_c   1.000
_cell.angle_alpha   90.00
_cell.angle_beta   90.00
_cell.angle_gamma   90.00
#
_symmetry.space_group_name_H-M   'P 1'
#
loop_
_entity.id
_entity.type
_entity.pdbx_description
1 polymer ?
#
loop_
_entity_poly.entity_id
_entity_poly.type
_entity_poly.pdbx_seq_one_letter_code
_entity_poly.pdbx_strand_id
1 'polypeptide(L)'
;RLQGFAATAADARAAREAGVERVVYVCGERTECPERAEAARGRWERAGVAVERLVMEGVGHAYPDDFDALAERVFAALAVER
;
A
#
# COMPACT_ATOMS: atom_id res chain seq x y z
N ARG A 1 -14.05 5.38 -1.40
CA ARG A 1 -13.23 6.31 -0.58
C ARG A 1 -11.92 5.60 -0.27
N LEU A 2 -10.79 6.07 -0.80
CA LEU A 2 -9.47 5.53 -0.46
C LEU A 2 -9.13 5.99 0.96
N GLN A 3 -9.27 5.10 1.93
CA GLN A 3 -8.91 5.35 3.32
C GLN A 3 -7.46 4.89 3.51
N GLY A 4 -6.55 5.84 3.76
CA GLY A 4 -5.21 5.53 4.22
C GLY A 4 -5.30 4.91 5.61
N PHE A 5 -5.31 3.58 5.69
CA PHE A 5 -5.42 2.87 6.96
C PHE A 5 -4.05 2.44 7.46
N ALA A 6 -3.78 2.80 8.73
CA ALA A 6 -3.09 1.89 9.61
C ALA A 6 -4.00 0.66 9.81
N ALA A 7 -3.92 -0.29 8.88
CA ALA A 7 -4.82 -1.44 8.84
C ALA A 7 -4.77 -2.21 10.15
N THR A 8 -5.93 -2.46 10.76
CA THR A 8 -6.06 -3.35 11.91
C THR A 8 -6.01 -4.80 11.46
N ALA A 9 -5.86 -5.72 12.40
CA ALA A 9 -5.98 -7.15 12.10
C ALA A 9 -7.39 -7.52 11.59
N ALA A 10 -8.43 -6.77 11.97
CA ALA A 10 -9.78 -6.99 11.47
C ALA A 10 -9.93 -6.55 10.01
N ASP A 11 -9.35 -5.40 9.64
CA ASP A 11 -9.37 -4.90 8.26
C ASP A 11 -8.66 -5.86 7.32
N ALA A 12 -7.50 -6.40 7.74
CA ALA A 12 -6.74 -7.36 6.95
C ALA A 12 -7.50 -8.68 6.71
N ARG A 13 -8.22 -9.18 7.72
CA ARG A 13 -9.07 -10.38 7.58
C ARG A 13 -10.25 -10.12 6.64
N ALA A 14 -10.98 -9.02 6.85
CA ALA A 14 -12.12 -8.66 6.01
C ALA A 14 -11.73 -8.47 4.54
N ALA A 15 -10.56 -7.87 4.29
CA ALA A 15 -10.02 -7.74 2.94
C ALA A 15 -9.72 -9.10 2.30
N ARG A 16 -9.10 -10.04 3.03
CA ARG A 16 -8.85 -11.39 2.53
C ARG A 16 -10.15 -12.13 2.22
N GLU A 17 -11.15 -12.03 3.11
CA GLU A 17 -12.49 -12.61 2.92
C GLU A 17 -13.19 -12.05 1.67
N ALA A 18 -12.93 -10.77 1.35
CA ALA A 18 -13.40 -10.12 0.13
C ALA A 18 -12.56 -10.48 -1.12
N GLY A 19 -11.57 -11.36 -1.01
CA GLY A 19 -10.74 -11.80 -2.13
C GLY A 19 -9.56 -10.87 -2.46
N VAL A 20 -9.21 -9.93 -1.56
CA VAL A 20 -8.00 -9.12 -1.73
C VAL A 20 -6.78 -10.01 -1.49
N GLU A 21 -5.87 -10.05 -2.46
CA GLU A 21 -4.65 -10.84 -2.40
C GLU A 21 -3.40 -9.99 -2.22
N ARG A 22 -3.48 -8.69 -2.56
CA ARG A 22 -2.38 -7.74 -2.48
C ARG A 22 -2.87 -6.34 -2.11
N VAL A 23 -2.06 -5.63 -1.34
CA VAL A 23 -2.20 -4.19 -1.08
C VAL A 23 -0.90 -3.46 -1.40
N VAL A 24 -1.01 -2.23 -1.90
CA VAL A 24 0.13 -1.37 -2.22
C VAL A 24 0.05 -0.11 -1.38
N TYR A 25 1.06 0.16 -0.56
CA TYR A 25 1.23 1.43 0.15
C TYR A 25 2.02 2.40 -0.72
N VAL A 26 1.42 3.54 -1.05
CA VAL A 26 2.10 4.63 -1.76
C VAL A 26 2.43 5.72 -0.75
N CYS A 27 3.72 5.89 -0.47
CA CYS A 27 4.22 6.73 0.61
C CYS A 27 5.11 7.84 0.09
N GLY A 28 4.92 9.07 0.57
CA GLY A 28 5.94 10.12 0.44
C GLY A 28 7.13 9.80 1.34
N GLU A 29 8.35 9.90 0.83
CA GLU A 29 9.59 9.67 1.58
C GLU A 29 9.67 10.54 2.84
N ARG A 30 9.22 11.79 2.77
CA ARG A 30 9.31 12.77 3.86
C ARG A 30 8.10 12.75 4.79
N THR A 31 7.47 11.58 4.94
CA THR A 31 6.28 11.37 5.78
C THR A 31 6.48 10.16 6.69
N GLU A 32 5.60 9.96 7.66
CA GLU A 32 5.60 8.76 8.51
C GLU A 32 4.95 7.52 7.82
N CYS A 33 4.57 7.65 6.54
CA CYS A 33 3.91 6.57 5.81
C CYS A 33 4.79 5.31 5.70
N PRO A 34 6.10 5.39 5.36
CA PRO A 34 6.94 4.21 5.22
C PRO A 34 7.03 3.37 6.50
N GLU A 35 7.14 4.02 7.67
CA GLU A 35 7.21 3.36 8.98
C GLU A 35 5.86 2.74 9.35
N ARG A 36 4.76 3.45 9.10
CA ARG A 36 3.41 2.94 9.36
C ARG A 36 3.05 1.75 8.44
N ALA A 37 3.47 1.80 7.18
CA ALA A 37 3.29 0.71 6.23
C ALA A 37 4.06 -0.55 6.69
N GLU A 38 5.31 -0.38 7.14
CA GLU A 38 6.10 -1.49 7.68
C GLU A 38 5.47 -2.08 8.95
N ALA A 39 4.99 -1.23 9.87
CA ALA A 39 4.30 -1.70 11.07
C ALA A 39 2.98 -2.45 10.76
N ALA A 40 2.30 -2.11 9.67
CA ALA A 40 1.08 -2.78 9.21
C ALA A 40 1.37 -4.09 8.45
N ARG A 41 2.56 -4.24 7.86
CA ARG A 41 2.94 -5.38 7.00
C ARG A 41 2.62 -6.74 7.61
N GLY A 42 3.07 -6.97 8.85
CA GLY A 42 2.84 -8.26 9.51
C GLY A 42 1.36 -8.58 9.75
N ARG A 43 0.44 -7.59 9.78
CA ARG A 43 -1.00 -7.85 9.91
C ARG A 43 -1.59 -8.37 8.61
N TRP A 44 -1.19 -7.80 7.48
CA TRP A 44 -1.58 -8.24 6.15
C TRP A 44 -1.02 -9.63 5.82
N GLU A 45 0.27 -9.85 6.07
CA GLU A 45 0.91 -11.14 5.80
C GLU A 45 0.29 -12.28 6.61
N ARG A 46 -0.05 -12.03 7.88
CA ARG A 46 -0.79 -13.01 8.71
C ARG A 46 -2.21 -13.30 8.20
N ALA A 47 -2.82 -12.37 7.48
CA ALA A 47 -4.11 -12.59 6.81
C ALA A 47 -3.97 -13.23 5.42
N GLY A 48 -2.75 -13.53 4.96
CA GLY A 48 -2.48 -14.09 3.64
C GLY A 48 -2.63 -13.06 2.51
N VAL A 49 -2.41 -11.78 2.81
CA VAL A 49 -2.43 -10.68 1.83
C VAL A 49 -1.01 -10.17 1.63
N ALA A 50 -0.54 -10.16 0.38
CA ALA A 50 0.77 -9.61 0.04
C ALA A 50 0.79 -8.09 0.22
N VAL A 51 1.92 -7.55 0.67
CA VAL A 51 2.10 -6.11 0.84
C VAL A 51 3.27 -5.65 0.00
N GLU A 52 3.03 -4.62 -0.79
CA GLU A 52 4.07 -3.87 -1.47
C GLU A 52 4.09 -2.43 -0.97
N ARG A 53 5.27 -1.83 -0.96
CA ARG A 53 5.46 -0.44 -0.56
C ARG A 53 6.22 0.29 -1.66
N LEU A 54 5.61 1.34 -2.17
CA LEU A 54 6.19 2.30 -3.11
C LEU A 54 6.50 3.60 -2.37
N VAL A 55 7.78 3.98 -2.36
CA VAL A 55 8.22 5.26 -1.80
C VAL A 55 8.41 6.26 -2.94
N MET A 56 7.84 7.44 -2.77
CA MET A 56 7.95 8.59 -3.67
C MET A 56 9.07 9.49 -3.14
N GLU A 57 10.23 9.43 -3.77
CA GLU A 57 11.44 10.17 -3.38
C GLU A 57 11.21 11.68 -3.41
N GLY A 58 11.71 12.39 -2.39
CA GLY A 58 11.56 13.84 -2.26
C GLY A 58 10.13 14.33 -1.95
N VAL A 59 9.13 13.45 -1.97
CA VAL A 59 7.72 13.81 -1.78
C VAL A 59 7.32 13.78 -0.30
N GLY A 60 6.61 14.81 0.16
CA GLY A 60 6.00 14.91 1.48
C GLY A 60 4.54 14.43 1.48
N HIS A 61 3.63 15.22 2.06
CA HIS A 61 2.18 14.95 2.04
C HIS A 61 1.53 15.39 0.73
N ALA A 62 2.10 14.98 -0.40
CA ALA A 62 1.65 15.33 -1.75
C ALA A 62 1.82 14.14 -2.69
N TYR A 63 1.44 14.31 -3.96
CA TYR A 63 1.81 13.43 -5.06
C TYR A 63 3.01 14.03 -5.81
N PRO A 64 3.82 13.20 -6.50
CA PRO A 64 4.84 13.69 -7.42
C PRO A 64 4.18 14.45 -8.58
N ASP A 65 4.95 15.35 -9.21
CA ASP A 65 4.49 16.10 -10.38
C ASP A 65 4.11 15.18 -11.55
N ASP A 66 4.84 14.06 -11.68
CA ASP A 66 4.53 12.99 -12.63
C ASP A 66 3.65 11.91 -11.96
N PHE A 67 2.36 12.19 -11.90
CA PHE A 67 1.37 11.26 -11.36
C PHE A 67 1.17 10.03 -12.25
N ASP A 68 1.33 10.17 -13.56
CA ASP A 68 1.08 9.07 -14.52
C ASP A 68 2.13 7.97 -14.35
N ALA A 69 3.41 8.33 -14.23
CA ALA A 69 4.48 7.38 -13.93
C ALA A 69 4.26 6.66 -12.57
N LEU A 70 3.72 7.36 -11.57
CA LEU A 70 3.34 6.74 -10.30
C LEU A 70 2.19 5.74 -10.48
N ALA A 71 1.15 6.11 -11.23
CA ALA A 71 -0.01 5.27 -11.48
C ALA A 71 0.41 3.98 -12.21
N GLU A 72 1.27 4.07 -13.23
CA GLU A 72 1.83 2.91 -13.93
C GLU A 72 2.55 1.95 -12.97
N ARG A 73 3.39 2.47 -12.07
CA ARG A 73 4.08 1.66 -11.05
C ARG A 73 3.10 0.99 -10.09
N VAL A 74 2.05 1.70 -9.67
CA VAL A 74 0.99 1.14 -8.80
C VAL A 74 0.23 0.04 -9.52
N PHE A 75 -0.16 0.23 -10.78
CA PHE A 75 -0.85 -0.80 -11.55
C PHE A 75 0.02 -2.02 -11.83
N ALA A 76 1.31 -1.81 -12.12
CA ALA A 76 2.26 -2.92 -12.24
C ALA A 76 2.40 -3.69 -10.92
N ALA A 77 2.50 -3.00 -9.79
CA ALA A 77 2.51 -3.61 -8.45
C ALA A 77 1.20 -4.36 -8.14
N LEU A 78 0.05 -3.89 -8.62
CA LEU A 78 -1.25 -4.54 -8.43
C LEU A 78 -1.52 -5.68 -9.42
N ALA A 79 -0.81 -5.74 -10.55
CA ALA A 79 -0.99 -6.78 -11.54
C ALA A 79 -0.62 -8.14 -10.92
N VAL A 80 -1.61 -9.03 -10.83
CA VAL A 80 -1.43 -10.41 -10.42
C VAL A 80 -0.90 -11.18 -11.63
N GLU A 81 0.30 -11.76 -11.53
CA GLU A 81 0.71 -12.80 -12.48
C GLU A 81 -0.26 -13.98 -12.31
N ARG A 82 -1.05 -14.23 -13.36
CA ARG A 82 -2.04 -15.31 -13.40
C ARG A 82 -1.43 -16.67 -13.61
#